data_AF-A0A533VNL9-F1
#
_entry.id   AF-A0A533VNL9-F1
#
_cell.length_a   1.000
_cell.length_b   1.000
_cell.length_c   1.000
_cell.angle_alpha   90.00
_cell.angle_beta   90.00
_cell.angle_gamma   90.00
#
_symmetry.space_group_name_H-M   'P 1'
#
loop_
_entity.id
_entity.type
_entity.pdbx_description
1 polymer ?
#
loop_
_entity_poly.entity_id
_entity_poly.type
_entity_poly.pdbx_seq_one_letter_code
_entity_poly.pdbx_strand_id
1 'polypeptide(L)' 'MHDSESDIFSQTSTREEFCNSLEKIGVDAEVAQIGTDEVEEGDYYSKHFTHSPAMVTNHGCIRVKGYNIDVVQIIQKG' A
#
# COMPACT_ATOMS: atom_id res chain seq x y z
N MET A 1 16.34 31.33 -21.40
CA MET A 1 15.57 30.11 -21.71
C MET A 1 15.75 29.19 -20.53
N HIS A 2 14.71 28.95 -19.75
CA HIS A 2 14.72 28.03 -18.61
C HIS A 2 13.82 26.89 -19.04
N ASP A 3 14.41 25.86 -19.65
CA ASP A 3 13.69 24.62 -19.94
C ASP A 3 13.55 23.89 -18.60
N SER A 4 12.43 24.11 -17.93
CA SER A 4 11.98 23.23 -16.86
C SER A 4 11.64 21.91 -17.54
N GLU A 5 12.50 20.90 -17.36
CA GLU A 5 12.25 19.55 -17.84
C GLU A 5 10.86 19.09 -17.37
N SER A 6 10.10 18.50 -18.29
CA SER A 6 8.76 17.99 -18.01
C SER A 6 8.86 16.88 -16.97
N ASP A 7 8.18 17.04 -15.83
CA ASP A 7 8.00 15.98 -14.84
C ASP A 7 7.46 14.74 -15.55
N ILE A 8 8.28 13.69 -15.62
CA ILE A 8 7.87 12.39 -16.14
C ILE A 8 6.91 11.82 -15.11
N PHE A 9 5.60 11.97 -15.35
CA PHE A 9 4.58 11.28 -14.58
C PHE A 9 4.66 9.79 -14.88
N SER A 10 5.47 9.05 -14.12
CA SER A 10 5.36 7.60 -14.09
C SER A 10 4.03 7.25 -13.44
N GLN A 11 3.19 6.48 -14.13
CA GLN A 11 1.97 5.93 -13.55
C GLN A 11 2.37 4.79 -12.60
N THR A 12 2.93 5.16 -11.45
CA THR A 12 3.27 4.22 -10.38
C THR A 12 2.00 3.86 -9.62
N SER A 13 1.82 2.58 -9.32
CA SER A 13 0.72 2.18 -8.45
C SER A 13 1.01 2.58 -7.01
N THR A 14 -0.02 2.89 -6.21
CA THR A 14 0.14 3.28 -4.79
C THR A 14 0.97 2.26 -3.99
N ARG A 15 0.89 0.96 -4.36
CA ARG A 15 1.67 -0.13 -3.78
C ARG A 15 3.16 0.01 -4.06
N GLU A 16 3.53 0.32 -5.29
CA GLU A 16 4.92 0.53 -5.71
C GLU A 16 5.50 1.80 -5.06
N GLU A 17 4.72 2.87 -4.94
CA GLU A 17 5.14 4.08 -4.21
C GLU A 17 5.44 3.78 -2.73
N PHE A 18 4.63 2.91 -2.13
CA PHE A 18 4.84 2.46 -0.76
C PHE A 18 6.09 1.59 -0.63
N CYS A 19 6.31 0.64 -1.54
CA CYS A 19 7.54 -0.14 -1.61
C CYS A 19 8.78 0.76 -1.75
N ASN A 20 8.75 1.73 -2.67
CA ASN A 20 9.84 2.69 -2.85
C ASN A 20 10.09 3.53 -1.58
N SER A 21 9.04 3.85 -0.83
CA SER A 21 9.14 4.59 0.42
C SER A 21 9.74 3.74 1.55
N LEU A 22 9.41 2.45 1.58
CA LEU A 22 9.97 1.48 2.51
C LEU A 22 11.45 1.20 2.19
N GLU A 23 11.81 1.08 0.92
CA GLU A 23 13.20 0.88 0.50
C GLU A 23 14.09 2.06 0.94
N LYS A 24 13.58 3.30 0.86
CA LYS A 24 14.29 4.51 1.35
C LYS A 24 14.63 4.48 2.84
N ILE A 25 13.90 3.72 3.65
CA ILE A 25 14.18 3.53 5.08
C ILE A 25 14.91 2.21 5.38
N GLY A 26 15.35 1.48 4.35
CA GLY A 26 16.03 0.20 4.48
C GLY A 26 15.10 -0.97 4.79
N VAL A 27 13.84 -0.88 4.37
CA VAL A 27 12.85 -1.96 4.52
C VAL A 27 12.58 -2.55 3.14
N ASP A 28 13.02 -3.80 2.94
CA ASP A 28 12.71 -4.54 1.73
C ASP A 28 11.25 -4.98 1.74
N ALA A 29 10.49 -4.54 0.72
CA ALA A 29 9.09 -4.88 0.56
C ALA A 29 8.75 -5.23 -0.89
N GLU A 30 7.91 -6.25 -1.07
CA GLU A 30 7.48 -6.73 -2.38
C GLU A 30 5.97 -6.56 -2.54
N VAL A 31 5.56 -6.12 -3.72
CA VAL A 31 4.15 -5.97 -4.07
C VAL A 31 3.52 -7.36 -4.22
N ALA A 32 2.49 -7.65 -3.41
CA ALA A 32 1.68 -8.86 -3.57
C ALA A 32 0.60 -8.63 -4.65
N GLN A 33 0.17 -9.73 -5.27
CA GLN A 33 -0.95 -9.72 -6.20
C GLN A 33 -2.26 -9.50 -5.43
N ILE A 34 -3.12 -8.61 -5.92
CA ILE A 34 -4.41 -8.30 -5.29
C ILE A 34 -5.27 -9.57 -5.21
N GLY A 35 -5.93 -9.78 -4.07
CA GLY A 35 -6.83 -10.90 -3.82
C GLY A 35 -6.13 -12.25 -3.62
N THR A 36 -4.83 -12.23 -3.28
CA THR A 36 -4.09 -13.48 -3.01
C THR A 36 -3.81 -13.72 -1.53
N ASP A 37 -3.99 -12.69 -0.68
CA ASP A 37 -3.71 -12.77 0.75
C ASP A 37 -5.00 -12.77 1.56
N GLU A 38 -5.11 -13.63 2.57
CA GLU A 38 -6.33 -13.81 3.37
C GLU A 38 -6.74 -12.54 4.12
N VAL A 39 -5.76 -11.67 4.42
CA VAL A 39 -6.01 -10.35 5.04
C VAL A 39 -6.90 -9.45 4.17
N GLU A 40 -6.95 -9.70 2.86
CA GLU A 40 -7.77 -8.93 1.91
C GLU A 40 -9.27 -9.25 1.98
N GLU A 41 -9.62 -10.41 2.54
CA GLU A 41 -11.00 -10.90 2.65
C GLU A 41 -11.61 -10.65 4.04
N GLY A 42 -10.81 -10.18 4.99
CA GLY A 42 -11.21 -9.95 6.38
C GLY A 42 -11.97 -8.63 6.61
N ASP A 43 -12.67 -8.57 7.73
CA ASP A 43 -13.28 -7.33 8.23
C ASP A 43 -12.21 -6.31 8.67
N TYR A 44 -12.41 -5.04 8.28
CA TYR A 44 -11.48 -3.95 8.60
C TYR A 44 -11.70 -3.40 10.01
N TYR A 45 -11.03 -3.98 11.00
CA TYR A 45 -11.02 -3.48 12.38
C TYR A 45 -9.86 -2.51 12.59
N SER A 46 -10.10 -1.19 12.55
CA SER A 46 -9.17 -0.23 13.17
C SER A 46 -9.90 0.69 14.13
N LYS A 47 -9.21 1.14 15.19
CA LYS A 47 -9.72 2.14 16.13
C LYS A 47 -10.13 3.48 15.46
N HIS A 48 -9.64 3.74 14.26
CA HIS A 48 -9.96 4.91 13.45
C HIS A 48 -11.12 4.66 12.47
N PHE A 49 -11.48 3.39 12.24
CA PHE A 49 -12.70 3.02 11.55
C PHE A 49 -13.78 2.81 12.62
N THR A 50 -14.86 3.56 12.52
CA THR A 50 -16.05 3.34 13.36
C THR A 50 -16.48 1.88 13.26
N HIS A 51 -17.03 1.30 14.33
CA HIS A 51 -17.67 -0.04 14.32
C HIS A 51 -18.83 -0.19 13.31
N SER A 52 -19.12 0.86 12.55
CA SER A 52 -20.07 0.91 11.45
C SER A 52 -19.40 0.39 10.18
N PRO A 53 -20.04 -0.52 9.41
CA PRO A 53 -19.54 -0.92 8.12
C PRO A 53 -19.39 0.32 7.22
N ALA A 54 -18.16 0.57 6.78
CA ALA A 54 -17.83 1.61 5.82
C ALA A 54 -17.38 0.94 4.52
N MET A 55 -17.68 1.57 3.38
CA MET A 55 -17.11 1.12 2.11
C MET A 55 -15.61 1.38 2.15
N VAL A 56 -14.83 0.31 2.03
CA VAL A 56 -13.37 0.37 2.00
C VAL A 56 -12.91 -0.15 0.65
N THR A 57 -12.10 0.64 -0.05
CA THR A 57 -11.43 0.22 -1.28
C THR A 57 -10.11 -0.43 -0.90
N ASN A 58 -9.98 -1.71 -1.21
CA ASN A 58 -8.72 -2.44 -1.04
C ASN A 58 -7.80 -2.17 -2.25
N HIS A 59 -6.61 -1.65 -2.00
CA HIS A 59 -5.58 -1.41 -3.02
C HIS A 59 -4.55 -2.54 -3.13
N GLY A 60 -4.67 -3.58 -2.30
CA GLY A 60 -3.83 -4.78 -2.23
C GLY A 60 -2.84 -4.75 -1.07
N CYS A 61 -1.96 -5.76 -1.06
CA CYS A 61 -0.97 -5.96 0.00
C CYS A 61 0.47 -5.77 -0.50
N ILE A 62 1.36 -5.47 0.46
CA ILE A 62 2.80 -5.56 0.31
C ILE A 62 3.34 -6.52 1.37
N ARG A 63 4.34 -7.31 0.99
CA ARG A 63 5.04 -8.24 1.88
C ARG A 63 6.35 -7.64 2.32
N VAL A 64 6.56 -7.56 3.62
CA VAL A 64 7.77 -6.99 4.21
C VAL A 64 8.72 -8.12 4.59
N LYS A 65 10.01 -7.99 4.27
CA LYS A 65 11.03 -9.00 4.57
C LYS A 65 11.95 -8.51 5.69
N GLY A 66 12.32 -9.42 6.59
CA GLY A 66 13.33 -9.15 7.63
C GLY A 66 12.82 -8.41 8.87
N TYR A 67 11.49 -8.26 9.03
CA TYR A 67 10.85 -7.65 10.19
C TYR A 67 9.77 -8.58 10.76
N ASN A 68 9.30 -8.29 11.98
CA ASN A 68 8.20 -9.03 12.63
C ASN A 68 6.81 -8.71 12.04
N ILE A 69 6.77 -8.01 10.91
CA ILE A 69 5.55 -7.64 10.19
C ILE A 69 5.65 -8.36 8.85
N ASP A 70 4.73 -9.28 8.59
CA ASP A 70 4.77 -10.10 7.37
C ASP A 70 4.07 -9.41 6.19
N VAL A 71 2.88 -8.84 6.45
CA VAL A 71 2.01 -8.26 5.43
C VAL A 71 1.47 -6.91 5.88
N VAL A 72 1.49 -5.94 4.97
CA VAL A 72 0.84 -4.63 5.14
C VAL A 72 -0.20 -4.48 4.04
N GLN A 73 -1.45 -4.29 4.44
CA GLN A 73 -2.54 -4.04 3.50
C GLN A 73 -2.75 -2.53 3.33
N ILE A 74 -2.94 -2.10 2.09
CA ILE A 74 -3.23 -0.69 1.76
C ILE A 74 -4.73 -0.58 1.48
N ILE A 75 -5.41 0.19 2.32
CA ILE A 75 -6.86 0.42 2.20
C ILE A 75 -7.18 1.90 2.17
N GLN A 76 -8.23 2.25 1.43
CA GLN A 76 -8.76 3.61 1.37
C GLN A 76 -10.19 3.64 1.88
N LYS A 77 -10.47 4.56 2.80
CA LYS A 77 -11.83 4.85 3.24
C LYS A 77 -12.59 5.62 2.14
N GLY A 78 -13.82 5.18 1.84
CA GLY A 78 -14.78 5.96 1.05
C GLY A 78 -15.35 7.16 1.78
#